data_AF-F8LB03-F1
#
_entry.id   AF-F8LB03-F1
#
_cell.length_a   1.000
_cell.length_b   1.000
_cell.length_c   1.000
_cell.angle_alpha   90.00
_cell.angle_beta   90.00
_cell.angle_gamma   90.00
#
_symmetry.space_group_name_H-M   'P 1'
#
loop_
_entity.id
_entity.type
_entity.pdbx_description
1 polymer ?
#
loop_
_entity_poly.entity_id
_entity_poly.type
_entity_poly.pdbx_seq_one_letter_code
_entity_poly.pdbx_strand_id
1 'polypeptide(L)'
;MVISQALKALLKKKHKNAVKIKFNFFIKSSVKMMKHKIYYIFFLSLSILLALIMTKNWRDKGIFFQENFTFISMDQFNPQEKIYLKKFFKTLFFSSSFGYTIFGEKPMSIEVITLDPYLPKIEDLEYADIEYFTNFYNLHRGWRIWKNHFEKIPLKGFSLISYPSTIGSKHLEISIINHQKFLEVVSEHLDVFQIIINKKLEPNEILGKYIKGEGEIFQIIQNHHGLLGILLGYGKDNAWQFLNDAPLGDFVDLKSLNFENMDEILLPSFKVIENTSETKLLRESYFQQREKINKIYQSDLFLETVLEKLHNIKMKK
;
A
#
# COMPACT_ATOMS: atom_id res chain seq x y z
N MET A 1 -94.51 33.77 -8.48
CA MET A 1 -93.33 34.49 -7.94
C MET A 1 -92.53 33.69 -6.90
N VAL A 2 -93.15 32.82 -6.08
CA VAL A 2 -92.48 32.08 -4.98
C VAL A 2 -91.44 31.04 -5.43
N ILE A 3 -91.67 30.33 -6.55
CA ILE A 3 -90.77 29.26 -7.02
C ILE A 3 -89.40 29.81 -7.50
N SER A 4 -89.38 31.03 -8.05
CA SER A 4 -88.14 31.65 -8.57
C SER A 4 -87.15 32.02 -7.46
N GLN A 5 -87.65 32.48 -6.31
CA GLN A 5 -86.79 32.83 -5.17
C GLN A 5 -86.20 31.59 -4.50
N ALA A 6 -86.98 30.51 -4.39
CA ALA A 6 -86.50 29.22 -3.86
C ALA A 6 -85.40 28.62 -4.75
N LEU A 7 -85.55 28.67 -6.08
CA LEU A 7 -84.54 28.16 -7.01
C LEU A 7 -83.24 28.97 -6.96
N LYS A 8 -83.32 30.31 -6.88
CA LYS A 8 -82.13 31.18 -6.74
C LYS A 8 -81.40 30.93 -5.41
N ALA A 9 -82.13 30.67 -4.31
CA ALA A 9 -81.54 30.32 -3.02
C ALA A 9 -80.83 28.94 -3.07
N LEU A 10 -81.45 27.94 -3.70
CA LEU A 10 -80.86 26.61 -3.89
C LEU A 10 -79.60 26.64 -4.76
N LEU A 11 -79.61 27.39 -5.87
CA LEU A 11 -78.46 27.54 -6.75
C LEU A 11 -77.29 28.27 -6.05
N LYS A 12 -77.59 29.31 -5.25
CA LYS A 12 -76.56 30.04 -4.48
C LYS A 12 -75.95 29.18 -3.38
N LYS A 13 -76.74 28.28 -2.75
CA LYS A 13 -76.26 27.31 -1.74
C LYS A 13 -75.40 26.21 -2.38
N LYS A 14 -75.79 25.70 -3.55
CA LYS A 14 -75.03 24.67 -4.29
C LYS A 14 -73.68 25.22 -4.79
N HIS A 15 -73.64 26.47 -5.25
CA HIS A 15 -72.40 27.13 -5.68
C HIS A 15 -71.44 27.42 -4.51
N LYS A 16 -71.96 27.87 -3.35
CA LYS A 16 -71.15 28.05 -2.14
C LYS A 16 -70.55 26.73 -1.63
N ASN A 17 -71.31 25.64 -1.68
CA ASN A 17 -70.81 24.33 -1.25
C ASN A 17 -69.75 23.77 -2.22
N ALA A 18 -69.92 23.93 -3.54
CA ALA A 18 -68.94 23.49 -4.52
C ALA A 18 -67.60 24.27 -4.40
N VAL A 19 -67.64 25.58 -4.17
CA VAL A 19 -66.45 26.40 -3.95
C VAL A 19 -65.74 26.02 -2.63
N LYS A 20 -66.50 25.77 -1.56
CA LYS A 20 -65.94 25.35 -0.26
C LYS A 20 -65.26 23.99 -0.33
N ILE A 21 -65.80 23.04 -1.11
CA ILE A 21 -65.19 21.72 -1.32
C ILE A 21 -63.88 21.82 -2.11
N LYS A 22 -63.86 22.59 -3.21
CA LYS A 22 -62.63 22.80 -4.00
C LYS A 22 -61.53 23.52 -3.20
N PHE A 23 -61.89 24.50 -2.38
CA PHE A 23 -60.94 25.21 -1.52
C PHE A 23 -60.35 24.30 -0.42
N ASN A 24 -61.19 23.49 0.24
CA ASN A 24 -60.73 22.53 1.23
C ASN A 24 -59.83 21.43 0.63
N PHE A 25 -60.09 21.01 -0.61
CA PHE A 25 -59.22 20.06 -1.32
C PHE A 25 -57.85 20.69 -1.64
N PHE A 26 -57.83 21.94 -2.13
CA PHE A 26 -56.59 22.65 -2.42
C PHE A 26 -55.74 22.84 -1.15
N ILE A 27 -56.34 23.27 -0.04
CA ILE A 27 -55.62 23.41 1.24
C ILE A 27 -55.08 22.05 1.72
N LYS A 28 -55.86 20.97 1.66
CA LYS A 28 -55.38 19.63 2.06
C LYS A 28 -54.20 19.15 1.20
N SER A 29 -54.23 19.39 -0.11
CA SER A 29 -53.13 19.04 -1.02
C SER A 29 -51.88 19.91 -0.79
N SER A 30 -52.04 21.22 -0.57
CA SER A 30 -50.92 22.12 -0.25
C SER A 30 -50.27 21.79 1.10
N VAL A 31 -51.05 21.42 2.12
CA VAL A 31 -50.53 20.97 3.42
C VAL A 31 -49.79 19.64 3.29
N LYS A 32 -50.27 18.70 2.46
CA LYS A 32 -49.56 17.43 2.20
C LYS A 32 -48.23 17.66 1.48
N MET A 33 -48.18 18.56 0.50
CA MET A 33 -46.92 18.93 -0.18
C MET A 33 -45.95 19.69 0.73
N MET A 34 -46.45 20.57 1.61
CA MET A 34 -45.61 21.26 2.59
C MET A 34 -45.01 20.28 3.62
N LYS A 35 -45.75 19.25 4.05
CA LYS A 35 -45.21 18.20 4.92
C LYS A 35 -44.00 17.50 4.29
N HIS A 36 -44.06 17.14 2.99
CA HIS A 36 -42.93 16.53 2.30
C HIS A 36 -41.71 17.45 2.18
N LYS A 37 -41.92 18.76 1.96
CA LYS A 37 -40.81 19.75 1.94
C LYS A 37 -40.18 19.92 3.33
N ILE A 38 -40.98 19.93 4.39
CA ILE A 38 -40.49 20.01 5.78
C ILE A 38 -39.66 18.76 6.11
N TYR A 39 -40.12 17.56 5.75
CA TYR A 39 -39.33 16.34 5.93
C TYR A 39 -38.01 16.38 5.14
N TYR A 40 -38.03 16.89 3.91
CA TYR A 40 -36.80 17.02 3.11
C TYR A 40 -35.78 17.97 3.74
N ILE A 41 -36.23 19.15 4.20
CA ILE A 41 -35.36 20.11 4.91
C ILE A 41 -34.81 19.49 6.20
N PHE A 42 -35.64 18.76 6.95
CA PHE A 42 -35.22 18.07 8.16
C PHE A 42 -34.13 17.01 7.86
N PHE A 43 -34.35 16.13 6.87
CA PHE A 43 -33.38 15.12 6.47
C PHE A 43 -32.06 15.75 6.00
N LEU A 44 -32.11 16.80 5.17
CA LEU A 44 -30.92 17.50 4.72
C LEU A 44 -30.15 18.11 5.89
N SER A 45 -30.84 18.75 6.83
CA SER A 45 -30.22 19.32 8.03
C SER A 45 -29.59 18.25 8.92
N LEU A 46 -30.23 17.09 9.06
CA LEU A 46 -29.71 15.95 9.81
C LEU A 46 -28.47 15.35 9.13
N SER A 47 -28.46 15.23 7.80
CA SER A 47 -27.30 14.75 7.04
C SER A 47 -26.11 15.70 7.17
N ILE A 48 -26.34 17.02 7.11
CA ILE A 48 -25.29 18.03 7.34
C ILE A 48 -24.77 17.91 8.77
N LEU A 49 -25.66 17.79 9.77
CA LEU A 49 -25.27 17.64 11.17
C LEU A 49 -24.44 16.36 11.39
N LEU A 50 -24.85 15.24 10.81
CA LEU A 50 -24.10 13.98 10.87
C LEU A 50 -22.74 14.11 10.19
N ALA A 51 -22.66 14.77 9.04
CA ALA A 51 -21.39 15.07 8.38
C ALA A 51 -20.48 15.93 9.26
N LEU A 52 -21.02 16.94 9.94
CA LEU A 52 -20.27 17.80 10.88
C LEU A 52 -19.82 17.04 12.15
N ILE A 53 -20.67 16.16 12.69
CA ILE A 53 -20.31 15.30 13.83
C ILE A 53 -19.22 14.32 13.41
N MET A 54 -19.32 13.73 12.21
CA MET A 54 -18.32 12.81 11.68
C MET A 54 -16.99 13.52 11.43
N THR A 55 -16.98 14.72 10.82
CA THR A 55 -15.74 15.49 10.63
C THR A 55 -15.14 15.97 11.95
N LYS A 56 -15.97 16.34 12.93
CA LYS A 56 -15.51 16.67 14.29
C LYS A 56 -14.94 15.44 14.99
N ASN A 57 -15.62 14.30 14.97
CA ASN A 57 -15.11 13.05 15.55
C ASN A 57 -13.82 12.60 14.85
N TRP A 58 -13.70 12.77 13.54
CA TRP A 58 -12.48 12.47 12.81
C TRP A 58 -11.34 13.42 13.20
N ARG A 59 -11.64 14.71 13.39
CA ARG A 59 -10.68 15.70 13.87
C ARG A 59 -10.24 15.42 15.32
N ASP A 60 -11.18 15.16 16.22
CA ASP A 60 -10.95 14.94 17.65
C ASP A 60 -10.27 13.58 17.91
N LYS A 61 -10.53 12.56 17.07
CA LYS A 61 -9.77 11.28 17.07
C LYS A 61 -8.39 11.39 16.42
N GLY A 62 -7.94 12.57 15.98
CA GLY A 62 -6.64 12.76 15.36
C GLY A 62 -6.50 12.11 13.97
N ILE A 63 -7.62 11.81 13.29
CA ILE A 63 -7.62 11.28 11.91
C ILE A 63 -7.42 12.43 10.90
N PHE A 64 -7.39 13.68 11.35
CA PHE A 64 -6.60 14.70 10.66
C PHE A 64 -5.14 14.48 11.03
N PHE A 65 -4.41 13.75 10.18
CA PHE A 65 -2.96 13.94 10.07
C PHE A 65 -2.75 15.44 9.82
N GLN A 66 -2.49 16.22 10.86
CA GLN A 66 -1.56 17.31 10.69
C GLN A 66 -0.29 16.61 10.23
N GLU A 67 -0.09 16.57 8.91
CA GLU A 67 1.20 16.29 8.31
C GLU A 67 2.11 17.41 8.79
N ASN A 68 2.57 17.32 10.03
CA ASN A 68 3.78 17.98 10.47
C ASN A 68 4.84 17.32 9.61
N PHE A 69 5.04 17.87 8.41
CA PHE A 69 6.09 17.45 7.51
C PHE A 69 7.39 17.71 8.25
N THR A 70 7.92 16.66 8.88
CA THR A 70 9.24 16.67 9.46
C THR A 70 10.20 16.78 8.29
N PHE A 71 10.66 17.98 7.99
CA PHE A 71 11.68 18.17 6.97
C PHE A 71 12.95 17.45 7.41
N ILE A 72 13.27 16.36 6.72
CA ILE A 72 14.57 15.70 6.84
C ILE A 72 15.53 16.56 6.02
N SER A 73 16.49 17.23 6.66
CA SER A 73 17.59 17.87 5.91
C SER A 73 18.69 16.85 5.71
N MET A 74 19.34 16.85 4.54
CA MET A 74 20.57 16.07 4.35
C MET A 74 21.68 16.56 5.29
N ASP A 75 21.63 17.78 5.79
CA ASP A 75 22.67 18.36 6.66
C ASP A 75 22.73 17.73 8.05
N GLN A 76 21.69 17.00 8.47
CA GLN A 76 21.69 16.31 9.76
C GLN A 76 22.57 15.05 9.77
N PHE A 77 22.93 14.52 8.59
CA PHE A 77 23.79 13.35 8.45
C PHE A 77 25.23 13.80 8.30
N ASN A 78 26.14 13.18 9.06
CA ASN A 78 27.56 13.36 8.76
C ASN A 78 27.92 12.72 7.40
N PRO A 79 29.03 13.12 6.76
CA PRO A 79 29.39 12.61 5.44
C PRO A 79 29.49 11.07 5.38
N GLN A 80 29.97 10.43 6.44
CA GLN A 80 30.12 8.98 6.51
C GLN A 80 28.76 8.26 6.57
N GLU A 81 27.79 8.81 7.31
CA GLU A 81 26.42 8.28 7.38
C GLU A 81 25.73 8.33 6.02
N LYS A 82 25.90 9.43 5.27
CA LYS A 82 25.38 9.56 3.90
C LYS A 82 25.94 8.47 2.99
N ILE A 83 27.24 8.20 3.09
CA ILE A 83 27.90 7.13 2.31
C ILE A 83 27.30 5.76 2.66
N TYR A 84 27.13 5.45 3.94
CA TYR A 84 26.57 4.16 4.35
C TYR A 84 25.10 4.00 3.98
N LEU A 85 24.27 5.04 4.12
CA LEU A 85 22.88 5.02 3.68
C LEU A 85 22.78 4.87 2.16
N LYS A 86 23.62 5.59 1.39
CA LYS A 86 23.68 5.46 -0.07
C LYS A 86 24.04 4.03 -0.46
N LYS A 87 25.08 3.44 0.15
CA LYS A 87 25.48 2.05 -0.10
C LYS A 87 24.38 1.05 0.30
N PHE A 88 23.75 1.23 1.45
CA PHE A 88 22.64 0.40 1.92
C PHE A 88 21.50 0.33 0.90
N PHE A 89 20.99 1.47 0.45
CA PHE A 89 19.93 1.47 -0.56
C PHE A 89 20.40 0.96 -1.92
N LYS A 90 21.64 1.23 -2.33
CA LYS A 90 22.19 0.66 -3.57
C LYS A 90 22.24 -0.86 -3.51
N THR A 91 22.73 -1.42 -2.40
CA THR A 91 22.73 -2.87 -2.18
C THR A 91 21.31 -3.42 -2.24
N LEU A 92 20.33 -2.83 -1.53
CA LEU A 92 18.93 -3.29 -1.57
C LEU A 92 18.27 -3.21 -2.95
N PHE A 93 18.62 -2.20 -3.74
CA PHE A 93 18.12 -2.08 -5.11
C PHE A 93 18.69 -3.18 -5.99
N PHE A 94 19.97 -3.47 -5.82
CA PHE A 94 20.68 -4.46 -6.61
C PHE A 94 20.34 -5.90 -6.21
N SER A 95 20.32 -6.23 -4.91
CA SER A 95 20.19 -7.61 -4.40
C SER A 95 18.75 -8.09 -4.23
N SER A 96 17.86 -7.24 -3.70
CA SER A 96 16.54 -7.65 -3.19
C SER A 96 15.35 -6.92 -3.82
N SER A 97 15.54 -6.35 -5.02
CA SER A 97 14.45 -5.74 -5.81
C SER A 97 13.72 -4.60 -5.08
N PHE A 98 14.32 -3.96 -4.07
CA PHE A 98 13.65 -2.87 -3.32
C PHE A 98 13.29 -1.70 -4.24
N GLY A 99 14.07 -1.48 -5.30
CA GLY A 99 13.78 -0.47 -6.33
C GLY A 99 12.41 -0.68 -6.99
N TYR A 100 12.00 -1.92 -7.23
CA TYR A 100 10.70 -2.25 -7.82
C TYR A 100 9.52 -2.07 -6.85
N THR A 101 9.78 -2.05 -5.53
CA THR A 101 8.74 -1.73 -4.55
C THR A 101 8.64 -0.22 -4.33
N ILE A 102 9.79 0.47 -4.24
CA ILE A 102 9.84 1.91 -3.96
C ILE A 102 9.42 2.75 -5.18
N PHE A 103 9.92 2.40 -6.37
CA PHE A 103 9.67 3.15 -7.61
C PHE A 103 8.82 2.40 -8.63
N GLY A 104 8.53 1.13 -8.36
CA GLY A 104 7.80 0.26 -9.26
C GLY A 104 6.41 -0.12 -8.74
N GLU A 105 5.94 -1.27 -9.19
CA GLU A 105 4.61 -1.79 -8.91
C GLU A 105 4.60 -3.01 -7.99
N LYS A 106 5.77 -3.41 -7.45
CA LYS A 106 5.85 -4.55 -6.54
C LYS A 106 5.22 -4.18 -5.19
N PRO A 107 4.37 -5.04 -4.59
CA PRO A 107 3.74 -4.72 -3.31
C PRO A 107 4.71 -4.71 -2.14
N MET A 108 5.70 -5.60 -2.16
CA MET A 108 6.66 -5.76 -1.07
C MET A 108 7.98 -6.35 -1.57
N SER A 109 9.09 -5.99 -0.92
CA SER A 109 10.38 -6.69 -1.04
C SER A 109 10.92 -7.05 0.34
N ILE A 110 11.71 -8.13 0.39
CA ILE A 110 12.32 -8.67 1.61
C ILE A 110 13.83 -8.82 1.38
N GLU A 111 14.63 -8.56 2.42
CA GLU A 111 16.06 -8.85 2.46
C GLU A 111 16.46 -9.36 3.85
N VAL A 112 17.50 -10.17 3.93
CA VAL A 112 18.06 -10.62 5.21
C VAL A 112 19.38 -9.91 5.50
N ILE A 113 19.48 -9.29 6.66
CA ILE A 113 20.68 -8.63 7.17
C ILE A 113 21.30 -9.47 8.28
N THR A 114 22.62 -9.66 8.24
CA THR A 114 23.38 -10.23 9.36
C THR A 114 23.76 -9.12 10.35
N LEU A 115 23.32 -9.25 11.61
CA LEU A 115 23.53 -8.23 12.66
C LEU A 115 24.98 -8.20 13.18
N ASP A 116 25.68 -9.31 13.10
CA ASP A 116 27.08 -9.43 13.48
C ASP A 116 27.86 -10.11 12.35
N PRO A 117 28.15 -9.39 11.26
CA PRO A 117 28.88 -9.96 10.14
C PRO A 117 30.31 -10.26 10.61
N TYR A 118 30.61 -11.54 10.79
CA TYR A 118 31.98 -11.99 10.99
C TYR A 118 32.78 -11.67 9.71
N LEU A 119 33.81 -10.83 9.85
CA LEU A 119 34.80 -10.64 8.81
C LEU A 119 35.88 -11.70 9.01
N PRO A 120 36.00 -12.70 8.11
CA PRO A 120 37.10 -13.65 8.22
C PRO A 120 38.43 -12.91 8.18
N LYS A 121 39.41 -13.41 8.95
CA LYS A 121 40.78 -12.88 8.88
C LYS A 121 41.32 -13.13 7.47
N ILE A 122 41.91 -12.09 6.89
CA ILE A 122 42.08 -11.87 5.44
C ILE A 122 43.17 -12.75 4.81
N GLU A 123 43.69 -13.77 5.49
CA GLU A 123 44.89 -14.47 5.01
C GLU A 123 44.63 -15.31 3.74
N ASP A 124 43.40 -15.79 3.50
CA ASP A 124 43.07 -16.68 2.35
C ASP A 124 41.75 -16.37 1.61
N LEU A 125 41.22 -15.13 1.68
CA LEU A 125 39.94 -14.81 1.03
C LEU A 125 40.11 -14.46 -0.46
N GLU A 126 39.28 -15.06 -1.31
CA GLU A 126 39.19 -14.69 -2.71
C GLU A 126 38.51 -13.30 -2.87
N TYR A 127 38.78 -12.60 -3.98
CA TYR A 127 38.20 -11.27 -4.23
C TYR A 127 36.66 -11.26 -4.22
N ALA A 128 36.02 -12.33 -4.69
CA ALA A 128 34.56 -12.47 -4.69
C ALA A 128 33.99 -12.45 -3.25
N ASP A 129 34.75 -12.96 -2.28
CA ASP A 129 34.35 -12.96 -0.89
C ASP A 129 34.39 -11.53 -0.31
N ILE A 130 35.34 -10.69 -0.72
CA ILE A 130 35.48 -9.33 -0.20
C ILE A 130 34.26 -8.47 -0.55
N GLU A 131 33.78 -8.52 -1.80
CA GLU A 131 32.59 -7.76 -2.22
C GLU A 131 31.35 -8.24 -1.47
N TYR A 132 31.18 -9.56 -1.37
CA TYR A 132 30.11 -10.18 -0.60
C TYR A 132 30.11 -9.68 0.85
N PHE A 133 31.23 -9.80 1.58
CA PHE A 133 31.36 -9.31 2.96
C PHE A 133 31.15 -7.81 3.08
N THR A 134 31.63 -7.02 2.10
CA THR A 134 31.43 -5.57 2.06
C THR A 134 29.95 -5.22 1.96
N ASN A 135 29.17 -5.97 1.17
CA ASN A 135 27.73 -5.77 1.07
C ASN A 135 27.00 -6.07 2.38
N PHE A 136 27.33 -7.17 3.09
CA PHE A 136 26.76 -7.42 4.43
C PHE A 136 27.10 -6.31 5.42
N TYR A 137 28.35 -5.85 5.40
CA TYR A 137 28.78 -4.78 6.28
C TYR A 137 28.02 -3.47 5.99
N ASN A 138 27.87 -3.10 4.72
CA ASN A 138 27.11 -1.92 4.30
C ASN A 138 25.64 -2.05 4.69
N LEU A 139 25.04 -3.23 4.52
CA LEU A 139 23.65 -3.50 4.91
C LEU A 139 23.45 -3.27 6.41
N HIS A 140 24.29 -3.90 7.24
CA HIS A 140 24.21 -3.76 8.69
C HIS A 140 24.43 -2.31 9.15
N ARG A 141 25.47 -1.63 8.65
CA ARG A 141 25.76 -0.24 9.04
C ARG A 141 24.67 0.72 8.61
N GLY A 142 24.21 0.64 7.37
CA GLY A 142 23.17 1.51 6.86
C GLY A 142 21.82 1.26 7.53
N TRP A 143 21.48 0.00 7.85
CA TRP A 143 20.28 -0.32 8.63
C TRP A 143 20.32 0.31 10.02
N ARG A 144 21.46 0.25 10.72
CA ARG A 144 21.61 0.89 12.03
C ARG A 144 21.42 2.40 11.95
N ILE A 145 21.98 3.05 10.93
CA ILE A 145 21.78 4.48 10.69
C ILE A 145 20.31 4.76 10.38
N TRP A 146 19.68 3.94 9.54
CA TRP A 146 18.26 4.05 9.21
C TRP A 146 17.40 4.03 10.47
N LYS A 147 17.58 3.04 11.34
CA LYS A 147 16.85 2.93 12.61
C LYS A 147 17.05 4.16 13.48
N ASN A 148 18.29 4.63 13.63
CA ASN A 148 18.59 5.77 14.50
C ASN A 148 17.91 7.07 14.05
N HIS A 149 17.84 7.33 12.74
CA HIS A 149 17.35 8.61 12.21
C HIS A 149 15.89 8.56 11.75
N PHE A 150 15.42 7.43 11.25
CA PHE A 150 14.14 7.35 10.52
C PHE A 150 13.08 6.47 11.18
N GLU A 151 13.40 5.69 12.23
CA GLU A 151 12.40 4.81 12.89
C GLU A 151 11.17 5.58 13.39
N LYS A 152 11.37 6.83 13.82
CA LYS A 152 10.29 7.70 14.33
C LYS A 152 9.65 8.56 13.25
N ILE A 153 10.18 8.53 12.02
CA ILE A 153 9.69 9.35 10.92
C ILE A 153 8.73 8.49 10.10
N PRO A 154 7.43 8.83 10.06
CA PRO A 154 6.48 8.10 9.25
C PRO A 154 6.91 8.08 7.78
N LEU A 155 6.82 6.91 7.17
CA LEU A 155 6.91 6.77 5.71
C LEU A 155 5.51 6.96 5.12
N LYS A 156 5.40 7.73 4.03
CA LYS A 156 4.09 8.00 3.42
C LYS A 156 3.77 6.93 2.39
N GLY A 157 2.82 6.05 2.71
CA GLY A 157 2.40 4.96 1.83
C GLY A 157 3.39 3.79 1.78
N PHE A 158 4.39 3.79 2.65
CA PHE A 158 5.33 2.68 2.80
C PHE A 158 5.48 2.25 4.26
N SER A 159 5.99 1.03 4.46
CA SER A 159 6.53 0.57 5.73
C SER A 159 7.88 -0.08 5.48
N LEU A 160 8.93 0.40 6.17
CA LEU A 160 10.23 -0.26 6.21
C LEU A 160 10.44 -0.80 7.63
N ILE A 161 10.23 -2.10 7.77
CA ILE A 161 10.13 -2.81 9.05
C ILE A 161 11.10 -3.98 9.09
N SER A 162 11.31 -4.52 10.28
CA SER A 162 12.19 -5.65 10.49
C SER A 162 11.62 -6.68 11.43
N TYR A 163 11.91 -7.95 11.16
CA TYR A 163 11.48 -9.10 11.93
C TYR A 163 12.66 -9.99 12.29
N PRO A 164 12.61 -10.73 13.42
CA PRO A 164 13.56 -11.82 13.66
C PRO A 164 13.55 -12.78 12.47
N SER A 165 14.72 -13.07 11.91
CA SER A 165 14.82 -13.98 10.77
C SER A 165 14.61 -15.44 11.23
N THR A 166 13.98 -16.24 10.38
CA THR A 166 13.87 -17.69 10.57
C THR A 166 15.21 -18.42 10.39
N ILE A 167 16.20 -17.78 9.76
CA ILE A 167 17.54 -18.33 9.53
C ILE A 167 18.35 -18.39 10.84
N GLY A 168 18.06 -17.50 11.80
CA GLY A 168 18.68 -17.54 13.11
C GLY A 168 18.73 -16.17 13.81
N SER A 169 19.06 -16.18 15.10
CA SER A 169 19.06 -14.98 15.96
C SER A 169 20.08 -13.90 15.58
N LYS A 170 21.07 -14.25 14.74
CA LYS A 170 22.05 -13.30 14.18
C LYS A 170 21.57 -12.60 12.92
N HIS A 171 20.38 -12.96 12.43
CA HIS A 171 19.83 -12.43 11.19
C HIS A 171 18.53 -11.67 11.46
N LEU A 172 18.34 -10.62 10.69
CA LEU A 172 17.17 -9.76 10.71
C LEU A 172 16.59 -9.76 9.30
N GLU A 173 15.32 -10.11 9.18
CA GLU A 173 14.59 -9.88 7.94
C GLU A 173 14.15 -8.42 7.92
N ILE A 174 14.47 -7.68 6.86
CA ILE A 174 13.90 -6.35 6.61
C ILE A 174 12.92 -6.45 5.45
N SER A 175 11.81 -5.72 5.57
CA SER A 175 10.76 -5.68 4.56
C SER A 175 10.42 -4.24 4.23
N ILE A 176 10.37 -3.91 2.94
CA ILE A 176 9.73 -2.68 2.44
C ILE A 176 8.37 -3.05 1.85
N ILE A 177 7.31 -2.38 2.28
CA ILE A 177 5.93 -2.62 1.83
C ILE A 177 5.40 -1.33 1.22
N ASN A 178 4.92 -1.39 -0.01
CA ASN A 178 4.11 -0.34 -0.64
C ASN A 178 2.64 -0.57 -0.27
N HIS A 179 2.09 0.28 0.59
CA HIS A 179 0.74 0.08 1.15
C HIS A 179 -0.33 0.01 0.07
N GLN A 180 -0.26 0.91 -0.91
CA GLN A 180 -1.25 0.95 -1.98
C GLN A 180 -1.20 -0.34 -2.80
N LYS A 181 -0.02 -0.74 -3.27
CA LYS A 181 0.13 -1.94 -4.09
C LYS A 181 -0.17 -3.22 -3.32
N PHE A 182 0.15 -3.26 -2.03
CA PHE A 182 -0.24 -4.37 -1.14
C PHE A 182 -1.76 -4.50 -1.06
N LEU A 183 -2.47 -3.40 -0.81
CA LEU A 183 -3.93 -3.42 -0.70
C LEU A 183 -4.59 -3.78 -2.03
N GLU A 184 -4.07 -3.27 -3.15
CA GLU A 184 -4.54 -3.64 -4.50
C GLU A 184 -4.45 -5.16 -4.71
N VAL A 185 -3.27 -5.75 -4.50
CA VAL A 185 -3.03 -7.19 -4.71
C VAL A 185 -3.83 -8.07 -3.74
N VAL A 186 -3.90 -7.70 -2.47
CA VAL A 186 -4.71 -8.44 -1.49
C VAL A 186 -6.20 -8.34 -1.81
N SER A 187 -6.68 -7.19 -2.32
CA SER A 187 -8.08 -7.06 -2.73
C SER A 187 -8.40 -7.94 -3.94
N GLU A 188 -7.50 -8.01 -4.91
CA GLU A 188 -7.63 -8.85 -6.10
C GLU A 188 -7.70 -10.35 -5.77
N HIS A 189 -7.01 -10.78 -4.72
CA HIS A 189 -6.92 -12.19 -4.32
C HIS A 189 -7.51 -12.45 -2.92
N LEU A 190 -8.46 -11.62 -2.48
CA LEU A 190 -8.93 -11.62 -1.09
C LEU A 190 -9.53 -12.96 -0.66
N ASP A 191 -10.23 -13.64 -1.58
CA ASP A 191 -10.79 -14.96 -1.38
C ASP A 191 -9.71 -15.98 -0.99
N VAL A 192 -8.59 -15.98 -1.69
CA VAL A 192 -7.45 -16.87 -1.44
C VAL A 192 -6.83 -16.59 -0.07
N PHE A 193 -6.63 -15.32 0.28
CA PHE A 193 -6.13 -14.94 1.60
C PHE A 193 -7.09 -15.41 2.71
N GLN A 194 -8.39 -15.15 2.58
CA GLN A 194 -9.38 -15.51 3.61
C GLN A 194 -9.51 -17.02 3.80
N ILE A 195 -9.41 -17.80 2.71
CA ILE A 195 -9.43 -19.28 2.76
C ILE A 195 -8.22 -19.80 3.54
N ILE A 196 -7.01 -19.37 3.17
CA ILE A 196 -5.78 -19.88 3.79
C ILE A 196 -5.63 -19.41 5.24
N ILE A 197 -5.99 -18.15 5.51
CA ILE A 197 -6.01 -17.60 6.87
C ILE A 197 -7.12 -18.22 7.72
N ASN A 198 -8.16 -18.77 7.08
CA ASN A 198 -9.37 -19.26 7.71
C ASN A 198 -10.08 -18.21 8.57
N LYS A 199 -10.08 -16.95 8.10
CA LYS A 199 -10.79 -15.82 8.73
C LYS A 199 -11.29 -14.86 7.68
N LYS A 200 -12.45 -14.27 7.92
CA LYS A 200 -12.98 -13.17 7.11
C LYS A 200 -12.34 -11.85 7.55
N LEU A 201 -11.28 -11.46 6.86
CA LEU A 201 -10.54 -10.21 7.09
C LEU A 201 -10.63 -9.30 5.86
N GLU A 202 -10.66 -8.00 6.09
CA GLU A 202 -10.53 -6.99 5.04
C GLU A 202 -9.04 -6.77 4.67
N PRO A 203 -8.71 -6.31 3.45
CA PRO A 203 -7.32 -6.06 3.03
C PRO A 203 -6.51 -5.17 3.98
N ASN A 204 -7.13 -4.12 4.53
CA ASN A 204 -6.50 -3.23 5.50
C ASN A 204 -6.16 -3.94 6.83
N GLU A 205 -6.97 -4.91 7.24
CA GLU A 205 -6.71 -5.70 8.44
C GLU A 205 -5.54 -6.65 8.21
N ILE A 206 -5.43 -7.23 7.01
CA ILE A 206 -4.30 -8.08 6.63
C ILE A 206 -3.01 -7.25 6.62
N LEU A 207 -3.01 -6.08 5.95
CA LEU A 207 -1.85 -5.18 5.92
C LEU A 207 -1.43 -4.77 7.34
N GLY A 208 -2.38 -4.29 8.15
CA GLY A 208 -2.12 -3.84 9.51
C GLY A 208 -1.59 -4.95 10.43
N LYS A 209 -2.07 -6.18 10.28
CA LYS A 209 -1.56 -7.34 11.02
C LYS A 209 -0.18 -7.79 10.53
N TYR A 210 0.05 -7.77 9.22
CA TYR A 210 1.35 -8.12 8.64
C TYR A 210 2.43 -7.14 9.07
N ILE A 211 2.19 -5.82 8.98
CA ILE A 211 3.15 -4.77 9.41
C ILE A 211 3.55 -4.92 10.88
N LYS A 212 2.64 -5.35 11.76
CA LYS A 212 2.96 -5.55 13.17
C LYS A 212 3.95 -6.71 13.40
N GLY A 213 4.12 -7.61 12.43
CA GLY A 213 5.07 -8.72 12.53
C GLY A 213 4.74 -9.75 13.60
N GLU A 214 3.52 -9.72 14.14
CA GLU A 214 3.14 -10.54 15.29
C GLU A 214 1.80 -11.23 15.08
N GLY A 215 1.67 -12.39 15.72
CA GLY A 215 0.46 -13.19 15.73
C GLY A 215 0.28 -14.10 14.51
N GLU A 216 -0.85 -14.79 14.54
CA GLU A 216 -1.17 -15.90 13.63
C GLU A 216 -1.18 -15.49 12.15
N ILE A 217 -1.67 -14.29 11.81
CA ILE A 217 -1.77 -13.85 10.41
C ILE A 217 -0.39 -13.67 9.78
N PHE A 218 0.53 -13.03 10.49
CA PHE A 218 1.90 -12.86 10.01
C PHE A 218 2.57 -14.22 9.80
N GLN A 219 2.43 -15.14 10.76
CA GLN A 219 3.00 -16.48 10.67
C GLN A 219 2.41 -17.31 9.53
N ILE A 220 1.09 -17.28 9.33
CA ILE A 220 0.44 -18.00 8.21
C ILE A 220 0.98 -17.49 6.88
N ILE A 221 1.06 -16.16 6.69
CA ILE A 221 1.53 -15.59 5.42
C ILE A 221 3.01 -15.93 5.20
N GLN A 222 3.86 -15.75 6.21
CA GLN A 222 5.31 -16.03 6.11
C GLN A 222 5.61 -17.50 5.81
N ASN A 223 4.82 -18.42 6.38
CA ASN A 223 5.01 -19.86 6.17
C ASN A 223 4.26 -20.42 4.95
N HIS A 224 3.50 -19.60 4.23
CA HIS A 224 2.75 -20.03 3.05
C HIS A 224 3.30 -19.37 1.78
N HIS A 225 4.24 -20.06 1.10
CA HIS A 225 4.97 -19.53 -0.05
C HIS A 225 4.07 -18.94 -1.16
N GLY A 226 2.87 -19.49 -1.38
CA GLY A 226 1.92 -18.90 -2.33
C GLY A 226 1.44 -17.50 -1.92
N LEU A 227 1.07 -17.30 -0.65
CA LEU A 227 0.60 -15.99 -0.19
C LEU A 227 1.76 -15.00 -0.20
N LEU A 228 2.93 -15.44 0.28
CA LEU A 228 4.13 -14.62 0.27
C LEU A 228 4.54 -14.24 -1.16
N GLY A 229 4.52 -15.18 -2.10
CA GLY A 229 4.84 -14.94 -3.51
C GLY A 229 3.88 -13.95 -4.19
N ILE A 230 2.59 -14.01 -3.87
CA ILE A 230 1.60 -13.01 -4.30
C ILE A 230 1.99 -11.62 -3.77
N LEU A 231 2.30 -11.50 -2.47
CA LEU A 231 2.70 -10.22 -1.86
C LEU A 231 4.05 -9.71 -2.38
N LEU A 232 4.94 -10.61 -2.80
CA LEU A 232 6.17 -10.27 -3.50
C LEU A 232 5.91 -9.90 -4.97
N GLY A 233 4.67 -9.86 -5.45
CA GLY A 233 4.35 -9.42 -6.82
C GLY A 233 4.78 -10.42 -7.90
N TYR A 234 4.85 -11.71 -7.57
CA TYR A 234 5.18 -12.74 -8.56
C TYR A 234 3.98 -13.20 -9.38
N GLY A 235 2.78 -12.74 -9.05
CA GLY A 235 1.53 -13.23 -9.63
C GLY A 235 1.04 -14.49 -8.92
N LYS A 236 -0.25 -14.77 -9.06
CA LYS A 236 -0.91 -15.87 -8.37
C LYS A 236 -0.45 -17.22 -8.93
N ASP A 237 -0.40 -17.35 -10.25
CA ASP A 237 -0.10 -18.63 -10.90
C ASP A 237 1.35 -19.02 -10.63
N ASN A 238 2.29 -18.07 -10.74
CA ASN A 238 3.70 -18.32 -10.42
C ASN A 238 3.92 -18.58 -8.93
N ALA A 239 3.27 -17.82 -8.03
CA ALA A 239 3.43 -18.02 -6.59
C ALA A 239 2.95 -19.41 -6.14
N TRP A 240 1.89 -19.94 -6.75
CA TRP A 240 1.36 -21.26 -6.42
C TRP A 240 2.29 -22.41 -6.79
N GLN A 241 3.17 -22.22 -7.79
CA GLN A 241 4.14 -23.26 -8.15
C GLN A 241 5.14 -23.57 -7.04
N PHE A 242 5.40 -22.61 -6.15
CA PHE A 242 6.27 -22.82 -4.99
C PHE A 242 5.65 -23.76 -3.93
N LEU A 243 4.34 -24.01 -3.98
CA LEU A 243 3.66 -24.91 -3.04
C LEU A 243 3.60 -26.37 -3.54
N ASN A 244 3.63 -26.56 -4.86
CA ASN A 244 3.36 -27.86 -5.46
C ASN A 244 4.58 -28.79 -5.52
N ASP A 245 5.73 -28.38 -4.96
CA ASP A 245 7.01 -29.11 -5.02
C ASP A 245 7.29 -29.71 -6.41
N ALA A 246 6.83 -29.04 -7.47
CA ALA A 246 6.97 -29.55 -8.82
C ALA A 246 8.47 -29.80 -9.05
N PRO A 247 8.87 -30.99 -9.51
CA PRO A 247 10.26 -31.28 -9.81
C PRO A 247 10.79 -30.14 -10.68
N LEU A 248 12.04 -29.72 -10.44
CA LEU A 248 12.69 -28.53 -10.98
C LEU A 248 12.70 -28.38 -12.53
N GLY A 249 11.96 -29.21 -13.26
CA GLY A 249 11.74 -29.10 -14.70
C GLY A 249 11.07 -27.79 -15.09
N ASP A 250 11.65 -27.15 -16.10
CA ASP A 250 11.20 -25.95 -16.82
C ASP A 250 11.15 -24.63 -16.03
N PHE A 251 11.73 -24.55 -14.82
CA PHE A 251 11.92 -23.27 -14.15
C PHE A 251 13.11 -22.51 -14.72
N VAL A 252 12.84 -21.34 -15.28
CA VAL A 252 13.89 -20.38 -15.65
C VAL A 252 13.95 -19.30 -14.58
N ASP A 253 15.11 -19.16 -13.93
CA ASP A 253 15.39 -17.99 -13.10
C ASP A 253 15.43 -16.76 -14.02
N LEU A 254 14.56 -15.79 -13.79
CA LEU A 254 14.55 -14.53 -14.55
C LEU A 254 15.92 -13.83 -14.54
N LYS A 255 16.77 -14.07 -13.53
CA LYS A 255 18.15 -13.54 -13.48
C LYS A 255 19.08 -14.19 -14.51
N SER A 256 18.90 -15.46 -14.86
CA SER A 256 19.85 -16.17 -15.74
C SER A 256 19.85 -15.68 -17.19
N LEU A 257 18.90 -14.81 -17.55
CA LEU A 257 18.70 -14.34 -18.92
C LEU A 257 19.45 -13.04 -19.26
N ASN A 258 20.11 -12.33 -18.33
CA ASN A 258 20.70 -11.00 -18.60
C ASN A 258 21.91 -10.64 -17.70
N PHE A 259 23.06 -11.32 -17.87
CA PHE A 259 24.30 -11.01 -17.12
C PHE A 259 25.29 -10.10 -17.86
N GLU A 260 24.89 -9.42 -18.93
CA GLU A 260 25.86 -8.69 -19.77
C GLU A 260 26.39 -7.39 -19.13
N ASN A 261 25.76 -6.87 -18.07
CA ASN A 261 26.18 -5.61 -17.43
C ASN A 261 26.06 -5.64 -15.90
N MET A 262 27.20 -5.62 -15.20
CA MET A 262 27.27 -5.63 -13.73
C MET A 262 26.74 -4.34 -13.08
N ASP A 263 26.60 -3.25 -13.86
CA ASP A 263 26.13 -1.96 -13.36
C ASP A 263 24.61 -1.77 -13.42
N GLU A 264 23.87 -2.80 -13.87
CA GLU A 264 22.41 -2.76 -13.98
C GLU A 264 21.71 -3.42 -12.81
N ILE A 265 20.58 -2.85 -12.40
CA ILE A 265 19.71 -3.47 -11.40
C ILE A 265 19.14 -4.76 -11.99
N LEU A 266 19.30 -5.85 -11.24
CA LEU A 266 18.78 -7.15 -11.63
C LEU A 266 17.25 -7.12 -11.71
N LEU A 267 16.68 -7.93 -12.60
CA LEU A 267 15.25 -8.22 -12.55
C LEU A 267 14.92 -9.00 -11.27
N PRO A 268 13.70 -8.89 -10.75
CA PRO A 268 13.27 -9.75 -9.66
C PRO A 268 13.43 -11.22 -10.05
N SER A 269 14.09 -11.99 -9.18
CA SER A 269 14.28 -13.43 -9.37
C SER A 269 13.16 -14.19 -8.68
N PHE A 270 12.46 -15.01 -9.45
CA PHE A 270 11.47 -15.94 -8.96
C PHE A 270 11.25 -17.03 -10.00
N LYS A 271 10.74 -18.17 -9.53
CA LYS A 271 10.30 -19.27 -10.39
C LYS A 271 9.04 -18.84 -11.11
N VAL A 272 8.99 -19.10 -12.42
CA VAL A 272 7.85 -18.77 -13.27
C VAL A 272 7.37 -19.99 -14.03
N ILE A 273 6.09 -20.01 -14.37
CA ILE A 273 5.58 -20.89 -15.43
C ILE A 273 5.87 -20.17 -16.74
N GLU A 274 6.70 -20.79 -17.58
CA GLU A 274 7.00 -20.20 -18.88
C GLU A 274 5.74 -20.07 -19.74
N ASN A 275 5.72 -19.05 -20.59
CA ASN A 275 4.72 -18.84 -21.63
C ASN A 275 3.27 -18.52 -21.17
N THR A 276 2.99 -18.43 -19.86
CA THR A 276 1.69 -17.93 -19.38
C THR A 276 1.52 -16.44 -19.67
N SER A 277 0.27 -15.97 -19.77
CA SER A 277 -0.03 -14.54 -19.92
C SER A 277 0.46 -13.74 -18.72
N GLU A 278 0.27 -14.24 -17.49
CA GLU A 278 0.76 -13.63 -16.25
C GLU A 278 2.27 -13.38 -16.30
N THR A 279 3.06 -14.42 -16.61
CA THR A 279 4.52 -14.32 -16.67
C THR A 279 5.00 -13.34 -17.74
N LYS A 280 4.36 -13.34 -18.92
CA LYS A 280 4.71 -12.40 -20.01
C LYS A 280 4.46 -10.94 -19.59
N LEU A 281 3.31 -10.67 -18.99
CA LEU A 281 2.94 -9.33 -18.53
C LEU A 281 3.84 -8.84 -17.38
N LEU A 282 4.12 -9.71 -16.40
CA LEU A 282 5.03 -9.38 -15.30
C LEU A 282 6.44 -9.09 -15.80
N ARG A 283 6.94 -9.91 -16.72
CA ARG A 283 8.26 -9.74 -17.32
C ARG A 283 8.35 -8.40 -18.06
N GLU A 284 7.39 -8.10 -18.92
CA GLU A 284 7.33 -6.83 -19.65
C GLU A 284 7.28 -5.64 -18.69
N SER A 285 6.42 -5.71 -17.65
CA SER A 285 6.33 -4.66 -16.63
C SER A 285 7.66 -4.46 -15.90
N TYR A 286 8.35 -5.53 -15.48
CA TYR A 286 9.64 -5.41 -14.81
C TYR A 286 10.73 -4.86 -15.71
N PHE A 287 10.79 -5.23 -17.00
CA PHE A 287 11.73 -4.62 -17.94
C PHE A 287 11.50 -3.12 -18.08
N GLN A 288 10.24 -2.69 -18.25
CA GLN A 288 9.90 -1.27 -18.37
C GLN A 288 10.22 -0.48 -17.09
N GLN A 289 10.01 -1.09 -15.91
CA GLN A 289 10.35 -0.49 -14.64
C GLN A 289 11.87 -0.39 -14.43
N ARG A 290 12.62 -1.43 -14.80
CA ARG A 290 14.08 -1.48 -14.64
C ARG A 290 14.76 -0.29 -15.29
N GLU A 291 14.35 0.09 -16.49
CA GLU A 291 14.90 1.26 -17.19
C GLU A 291 14.75 2.56 -16.38
N LYS A 292 13.61 2.75 -15.72
CA LYS A 292 13.36 3.93 -14.86
C LYS A 292 14.20 3.86 -13.59
N ILE A 293 14.29 2.67 -12.98
CA ILE A 293 15.02 2.46 -11.73
C ILE A 293 16.54 2.59 -11.97
N ASN A 294 17.07 2.10 -13.09
CA ASN A 294 18.48 2.24 -13.47
C ASN A 294 18.90 3.71 -13.58
N LYS A 295 18.05 4.57 -14.18
CA LYS A 295 18.31 6.02 -14.23
C LYS A 295 18.41 6.65 -12.84
N ILE A 296 17.59 6.21 -11.90
CA ILE A 296 17.63 6.67 -10.50
C ILE A 296 18.90 6.15 -9.82
N TYR A 297 19.21 4.85 -10.00
CA TYR A 297 20.35 4.17 -9.40
C TYR A 297 21.71 4.77 -9.79
N GLN A 298 21.83 5.18 -11.06
CA GLN A 298 23.03 5.81 -11.61
C GLN A 298 23.13 7.32 -11.27
N SER A 299 22.07 7.93 -10.74
CA SER A 299 22.06 9.35 -10.39
C SER A 299 22.98 9.67 -9.21
N ASP A 300 23.65 10.83 -9.26
CA ASP A 300 24.39 11.38 -8.13
C ASP A 300 23.48 11.63 -6.92
N LEU A 301 22.22 12.03 -7.20
CA LEU A 301 21.15 12.32 -6.24
C LEU A 301 20.33 11.06 -5.85
N PHE A 302 20.91 9.86 -6.00
CA PHE A 302 20.22 8.61 -5.73
C PHE A 302 19.59 8.56 -4.33
N LEU A 303 20.38 8.88 -3.29
CA LEU A 303 19.93 8.77 -1.90
C LEU A 303 18.80 9.78 -1.62
N GLU A 304 18.96 11.02 -2.07
CA GLU A 304 17.95 12.06 -1.97
C GLU A 304 16.66 11.60 -2.64
N THR A 305 16.73 11.09 -3.87
CA THR A 305 15.56 10.62 -4.63
C THR A 305 14.81 9.50 -3.89
N VAL A 306 15.56 8.56 -3.28
CA VAL A 306 14.97 7.47 -2.46
C VAL A 306 14.27 8.04 -1.23
N LEU A 307 14.92 8.94 -0.48
CA LEU A 307 14.35 9.53 0.73
C LEU A 307 13.13 10.40 0.43
N GLU A 308 13.19 11.20 -0.65
CA GLU A 308 12.05 11.98 -1.15
C GLU A 308 10.85 11.08 -1.45
N LYS A 309 11.09 9.92 -2.10
CA LYS A 309 10.04 8.96 -2.43
C LYS A 309 9.43 8.31 -1.19
N LEU A 310 10.25 7.91 -0.22
CA LEU A 310 9.80 7.21 0.98
C LEU A 310 9.06 8.12 1.96
N HIS A 311 9.48 9.38 2.09
CA HIS A 311 8.86 10.34 3.00
C HIS A 311 7.85 11.28 2.35
N ASN A 312 7.78 11.30 1.01
CA ASN A 312 7.01 12.29 0.24
C ASN A 312 7.35 13.73 0.65
N ILE A 313 8.65 14.00 0.78
CA ILE A 313 9.21 15.32 1.11
C ILE A 313 10.06 15.74 -0.08
N LYS A 314 10.10 17.04 -0.40
CA LYS A 314 11.13 17.60 -1.30
C LYS A 314 12.34 17.94 -0.47
N MET A 315 13.49 17.34 -0.78
CA MET A 315 14.75 17.70 -0.16
C MET A 315 15.22 19.02 -0.76
N LYS A 316 15.75 19.90 0.08
CA LYS A 316 16.39 21.14 -0.39
C LYS A 316 17.70 20.74 -1.08
N LYS A 317 17.77 21.01 -2.38
CA LYS A 317 18.95 20.73 -3.20
C LYS A 317 20.07 21.73 -2.96
#